data_AF-A0A5B2TLK7-F1
#
_entry.id   AF-A0A5B2TLK7-F1
#
_cell.length_a   1.000
_cell.length_b   1.000
_cell.length_c   1.000
_cell.angle_alpha   90.00
_cell.angle_beta   90.00
_cell.angle_gamma   90.00
#
_symmetry.space_group_name_H-M   'P 1'
#
loop_
_entity.id
_entity.type
_entity.pdbx_description
1 polymer ?
#
loop_
_entity_poly.entity_id
_entity_poly.type
_entity_poly.pdbx_seq_one_letter_code
_entity_poly.pdbx_strand_id
1 'polypeptide(L)'
;MASRPAKLSQRHVGLGGLAVMLCSNRSRGVFAPRILAKVDGRPVAPLSRSCHTPGIDRTANPENVLSQQEDSFGAIFRRTSWPWAAPRSRPWEAMPPRPSQRITIKDLARELGMSVATVARAFHPEADIAVATREAVLRLARERGYQPDALARSMITGRTGIVGVLVADLHNPFYPQALALLTAALQAAGFNTMLVVAEPGGTVDAAIRLLLSYRPEYAVVLATDLTTEATATCSAAGVPLLFFNRVPDAPDARGVVCDNQGGAAALAAHMIAGGMRRPGFIGGLEGTSTHRERRDGFIGHCTAGGLTVREEPGGAFTYAGGQDAARRLLRGPDRPDGLFCAGDIMALGALDTARHEFGLRVPEDLAIAGFDDIPMAAWPAHDLSTVRQPLEAMVEKTLAWVRGRPAAGAEAGCILRLPGQLMERGTTRPVPSLPFKEICR
;
A
#
# COMPACT_ATOMS: atom_id res chain seq x y z
N MET A 1 -48.89 -0.67 -35.69
CA MET A 1 -49.29 0.44 -34.78
C MET A 1 -48.78 0.07 -33.39
N ALA A 2 -47.55 0.46 -33.04
CA ALA A 2 -47.21 1.76 -32.44
C ALA A 2 -47.79 1.93 -31.03
N SER A 3 -46.96 1.71 -30.01
CA SER A 3 -47.10 2.37 -28.71
C SER A 3 -45.71 2.59 -28.10
N ARG A 4 -45.56 3.82 -27.58
CA ARG A 4 -44.34 4.55 -27.22
C ARG A 4 -43.61 4.00 -25.98
N PRO A 5 -42.30 4.24 -25.82
CA PRO A 5 -41.70 4.33 -24.50
C PRO A 5 -41.79 5.77 -23.92
N ALA A 6 -41.84 5.82 -22.60
CA ALA A 6 -42.08 6.99 -21.77
C ALA A 6 -40.89 7.99 -21.75
N LYS A 7 -41.24 9.27 -21.57
CA LYS A 7 -40.33 10.40 -21.39
C LYS A 7 -39.63 10.35 -20.03
N LEU A 8 -38.35 10.71 -19.99
CA LEU A 8 -37.68 11.23 -18.79
C LEU A 8 -37.20 12.65 -19.07
N SER A 9 -37.73 13.59 -18.29
CA SER A 9 -37.41 15.01 -18.30
C SER A 9 -36.07 15.26 -17.61
N GLN A 10 -35.15 15.96 -18.27
CA GLN A 10 -33.97 16.53 -17.63
C GLN A 10 -34.28 17.94 -17.11
N ARG A 11 -34.05 18.17 -15.81
CA ARG A 11 -33.90 19.51 -15.24
C ARG A 11 -32.46 19.99 -15.47
N HIS A 12 -32.32 21.19 -16.02
CA HIS A 12 -31.04 21.90 -16.15
C HIS A 12 -30.75 22.70 -14.86
N VAL A 13 -29.53 22.58 -14.33
CA VAL A 13 -28.85 23.62 -13.55
C VAL A 13 -27.39 23.60 -13.99
N GLY A 14 -26.88 24.73 -14.48
CA GLY A 14 -25.60 24.84 -15.17
C GLY A 14 -24.39 25.06 -14.26
N LEU A 15 -23.25 24.57 -14.72
CA LEU A 15 -21.91 25.17 -14.67
C LEU A 15 -21.03 24.31 -15.61
N GLY A 16 -20.38 24.93 -16.59
CA GLY A 16 -19.65 24.24 -17.68
C GLY A 16 -18.48 23.39 -17.17
N GLY A 17 -18.05 22.32 -17.85
CA GLY A 17 -18.53 21.72 -19.09
C GLY A 17 -17.50 20.70 -19.58
N LEU A 18 -17.80 19.41 -19.45
CA LEU A 18 -17.39 18.35 -20.39
C LEU A 18 -18.25 17.11 -20.12
N ALA A 19 -19.05 16.67 -21.09
CA ALA A 19 -19.79 15.41 -21.03
C ALA A 19 -19.28 14.49 -22.13
N VAL A 20 -18.76 13.32 -21.77
CA VAL A 20 -18.33 12.28 -22.70
C VAL A 20 -19.42 11.21 -22.75
N MET A 21 -20.00 10.98 -23.93
CA MET A 21 -20.99 9.93 -24.16
C MET A 21 -20.31 8.72 -24.82
N LEU A 22 -20.31 7.57 -24.14
CA LEU A 22 -19.81 6.30 -24.68
C LEU A 22 -20.98 5.51 -25.29
N CYS A 23 -20.92 5.23 -26.60
CA CYS A 23 -21.84 4.31 -27.27
C CYS A 23 -21.14 2.95 -27.50
N SER A 24 -21.78 1.86 -27.08
CA SER A 24 -21.30 0.49 -27.35
C SER A 24 -21.80 0.00 -28.71
N ASN A 25 -20.94 -0.60 -29.53
CA ASN A 25 -21.36 -1.43 -30.66
C ASN A 25 -20.76 -2.84 -30.54
N ARG A 26 -21.60 -3.87 -30.69
CA ARG A 26 -21.38 -5.23 -30.17
C ARG A 26 -20.75 -6.22 -31.16
N SER A 27 -20.05 -5.75 -32.19
CA SER A 27 -19.62 -6.67 -33.28
C SER A 27 -18.15 -6.62 -33.72
N ARG A 28 -17.31 -5.69 -33.26
CA ARG A 28 -15.85 -5.72 -33.53
C ARG A 28 -15.09 -5.06 -32.38
N GLY A 29 -14.42 -5.87 -31.55
CA GLY A 29 -13.75 -5.43 -30.32
C GLY A 29 -12.49 -4.59 -30.55
N VAL A 30 -12.66 -3.33 -30.95
CA VAL A 30 -11.61 -2.29 -30.95
C VAL A 30 -12.23 -0.97 -30.49
N PHE A 31 -11.71 -0.38 -29.40
CA PHE A 31 -12.13 0.92 -28.89
C PHE A 31 -11.23 2.02 -29.46
N ALA A 32 -11.82 3.04 -30.10
CA ALA A 32 -11.13 4.29 -30.43
C ALA A 32 -12.01 5.46 -29.97
N PRO A 33 -11.51 6.40 -29.14
CA PRO A 33 -12.27 7.59 -28.77
C PRO A 33 -12.32 8.58 -29.94
N ARG A 34 -13.53 9.07 -30.26
CA ARG A 34 -13.74 10.22 -31.16
C ARG A 34 -14.05 11.45 -30.31
N ILE A 35 -13.18 12.46 -30.36
CA ILE A 35 -13.42 13.79 -29.75
C ILE A 35 -13.86 14.74 -30.87
N LEU A 36 -15.00 15.41 -30.71
CA LEU A 36 -15.41 16.53 -31.55
C LEU A 36 -15.41 17.80 -30.68
N ALA A 37 -14.59 18.79 -31.03
CA ALA A 37 -14.54 20.09 -30.36
C ALA A 37 -15.08 21.19 -31.31
N LYS A 38 -15.77 22.18 -30.74
CA LYS A 38 -16.13 23.44 -31.41
C LYS A 38 -15.71 24.59 -30.50
N VAL A 39 -15.02 25.60 -31.02
CA VAL A 39 -14.58 26.80 -30.27
C VAL A 39 -14.89 28.06 -31.08
N ASP A 40 -15.56 29.01 -30.42
CA ASP A 40 -16.00 30.31 -30.94
C ASP A 40 -14.97 31.44 -30.67
N GLY A 41 -14.69 32.27 -31.69
CA GLY A 41 -14.77 33.74 -31.59
C GLY A 41 -13.72 34.61 -30.84
N ARG A 42 -12.52 34.80 -31.43
CA ARG A 42 -11.59 35.99 -31.39
C ARG A 42 -11.00 36.51 -30.04
N PRO A 43 -9.96 37.39 -30.03
CA PRO A 43 -8.57 37.17 -30.46
C PRO A 43 -7.52 37.62 -29.40
N VAL A 44 -6.28 37.11 -29.45
CA VAL A 44 -5.12 37.76 -28.77
C VAL A 44 -3.93 37.86 -29.74
N ALA A 45 -3.31 39.05 -29.73
CA ALA A 45 -2.35 39.64 -30.68
C ALA A 45 -0.88 39.11 -30.53
N PRO A 46 0.05 39.46 -31.43
CA PRO A 46 1.11 38.57 -31.89
C PRO A 46 2.45 38.73 -31.15
N LEU A 47 3.24 37.64 -31.12
CA LEU A 47 4.69 37.73 -31.00
C LEU A 47 5.33 37.27 -32.32
N SER A 48 5.99 38.23 -32.95
CA SER A 48 6.72 38.13 -34.19
C SER A 48 8.04 37.39 -34.00
N ARG A 49 8.27 36.34 -34.80
CA ARG A 49 9.58 36.05 -35.41
C ARG A 49 9.36 35.09 -36.58
N SER A 50 9.82 35.57 -37.73
CA SER A 50 9.69 35.01 -39.07
C SER A 50 10.56 33.77 -39.29
N CYS A 51 9.97 32.72 -39.86
CA CYS A 51 10.65 31.83 -40.80
C CYS A 51 9.74 31.63 -42.02
N HIS A 52 10.29 31.87 -43.21
CA HIS A 52 9.64 31.81 -44.51
C HIS A 52 9.17 30.39 -44.89
N THR A 53 8.01 30.29 -45.53
CA THR A 53 7.63 29.19 -46.42
C THR A 53 7.33 29.78 -47.80
N PRO A 54 7.91 29.28 -48.91
CA PRO A 54 7.61 29.79 -50.24
C PRO A 54 6.37 29.11 -50.86
N GLY A 55 5.52 29.92 -51.48
CA GLY A 55 4.75 29.62 -52.69
C GLY A 55 3.66 28.54 -52.64
N ILE A 56 2.39 28.96 -52.54
CA ILE A 56 1.26 28.17 -53.04
C ILE A 56 0.79 28.81 -54.35
N ASP A 57 0.92 28.07 -55.45
CA ASP A 57 0.32 28.36 -56.76
C ASP A 57 -1.22 28.27 -56.65
N ARG A 58 -1.92 29.27 -57.19
CA ARG A 58 -3.37 29.48 -57.08
C ARG A 58 -4.14 28.95 -58.30
N THR A 59 -3.79 27.79 -58.84
CA THR A 59 -4.48 27.26 -60.04
C THR A 59 -4.76 25.74 -60.05
N ALA A 60 -5.12 25.13 -58.91
CA ALA A 60 -5.50 23.71 -58.87
C ALA A 60 -6.88 23.42 -58.21
N ASN A 61 -7.60 22.46 -58.83
CA ASN A 61 -9.00 22.00 -58.66
C ASN A 61 -9.36 21.51 -57.23
N PRO A 62 -10.61 21.65 -56.71
CA PRO A 62 -10.95 21.42 -55.29
C PRO A 62 -10.93 19.98 -54.75
N GLU A 63 -10.66 18.96 -55.56
CA GLU A 63 -10.66 17.56 -55.09
C GLU A 63 -9.31 17.05 -54.58
N ASN A 64 -8.26 17.88 -54.55
CA ASN A 64 -6.92 17.48 -54.09
C ASN A 64 -6.47 18.13 -52.77
N VAL A 65 -7.38 18.73 -52.00
CA VAL A 65 -7.05 19.39 -50.71
C VAL A 65 -7.16 18.44 -49.51
N LEU A 66 -7.72 17.24 -49.67
CA LEU A 66 -7.87 16.27 -48.58
C LEU A 66 -6.70 15.28 -48.42
N SER A 67 -5.69 15.30 -49.30
CA SER A 67 -4.51 14.44 -49.19
C SER A 67 -3.22 15.16 -48.78
N GLN A 68 -3.22 16.50 -48.69
CA GLN A 68 -2.04 17.28 -48.28
C GLN A 68 -2.15 17.93 -46.89
N GLN A 69 -3.25 17.73 -46.16
CA GLN A 69 -3.36 18.13 -44.75
C GLN A 69 -2.98 17.04 -43.75
N GLU A 70 -2.80 15.79 -44.18
CA GLU A 70 -2.34 14.70 -43.29
C GLU A 70 -0.82 14.73 -43.05
N ASP A 71 -0.03 15.38 -43.92
CA ASP A 71 1.44 15.33 -43.84
C ASP A 71 2.09 16.41 -42.97
N SER A 72 1.35 17.41 -42.46
CA SER A 72 1.92 18.44 -41.58
C SER A 72 1.58 18.29 -40.10
N PHE A 73 0.62 17.43 -39.72
CA PHE A 73 0.38 17.07 -38.32
C PHE A 73 1.02 15.73 -37.91
N GLY A 74 1.40 14.89 -38.88
CA GLY A 74 2.13 13.64 -38.65
C GLY A 74 3.62 13.80 -38.32
N ALA A 75 4.20 14.99 -38.50
CA ALA A 75 5.63 15.25 -38.30
C ALA A 75 6.00 15.74 -36.88
N ILE A 76 5.04 16.27 -36.10
CA ILE A 76 5.31 16.79 -34.74
C ILE A 76 5.13 15.70 -33.67
N PHE A 77 4.34 14.66 -33.93
CA PHE A 77 4.21 13.50 -33.03
C PHE A 77 5.21 12.36 -33.30
N ARG A 78 6.14 12.54 -34.25
CA ARG A 78 7.20 11.56 -34.56
C ARG A 78 8.58 11.87 -33.94
N ARG A 79 8.65 12.72 -32.91
CA ARG A 79 9.94 13.08 -32.29
C ARG A 79 10.08 12.95 -30.77
N THR A 80 9.15 12.25 -30.12
CA THR A 80 9.39 11.67 -28.79
C THR A 80 8.98 10.22 -28.79
N SER A 81 9.86 9.37 -29.33
CA SER A 81 9.84 7.94 -29.12
C SER A 81 10.12 7.66 -27.64
N TRP A 82 9.07 7.53 -26.83
CA TRP A 82 9.17 6.81 -25.55
C TRP A 82 9.17 5.31 -25.86
N PRO A 83 10.17 4.53 -25.42
CA PRO A 83 10.52 3.23 -26.00
C PRO A 83 9.74 2.07 -25.36
N TRP A 84 8.41 2.16 -25.30
CA TRP A 84 7.57 1.04 -24.84
C TRP A 84 6.52 0.67 -25.88
N ALA A 85 6.93 0.50 -27.14
CA ALA A 85 6.24 -0.47 -27.96
C ALA A 85 6.42 -1.83 -27.27
N ALA A 86 5.33 -2.40 -26.75
CA ALA A 86 5.36 -3.72 -26.12
C ALA A 86 6.09 -4.71 -27.06
N PRO A 87 7.18 -5.36 -26.62
CA PRO A 87 7.92 -6.26 -27.48
C PRO A 87 6.98 -7.37 -27.96
N ARG A 88 7.00 -7.63 -29.29
CA ARG A 88 6.24 -8.73 -29.91
C ARG A 88 6.77 -10.12 -29.52
N SER A 89 7.95 -10.19 -28.90
CA SER A 89 8.57 -11.39 -28.37
C SER A 89 8.28 -11.56 -26.88
N ARG A 90 8.19 -12.81 -26.43
CA ARG A 90 7.98 -13.09 -25.00
C ARG A 90 9.24 -12.65 -24.23
N PRO A 91 9.13 -11.99 -23.06
CA PRO A 91 10.27 -11.44 -22.32
C PRO A 91 11.40 -12.44 -22.02
N TRP A 92 11.07 -13.73 -21.96
CA TRP A 92 12.02 -14.81 -21.68
C TRP A 92 12.79 -15.31 -22.91
N GLU A 93 12.39 -14.96 -24.14
CA GLU A 93 13.11 -15.33 -25.37
C GLU A 93 14.45 -14.60 -25.53
N ALA A 94 14.64 -13.49 -24.81
CA ALA A 94 15.88 -12.72 -24.77
C ALA A 94 16.78 -13.04 -23.57
N MET A 95 16.33 -13.90 -22.63
CA MET A 95 17.16 -14.31 -21.50
C MET A 95 18.15 -15.39 -21.94
N PRO A 96 19.44 -15.28 -21.60
CA PRO A 96 20.39 -16.36 -21.86
C PRO A 96 19.88 -17.63 -21.16
N PRO A 97 19.96 -18.81 -21.81
CA PRO A 97 19.55 -20.06 -21.18
C PRO A 97 20.30 -20.24 -19.87
N ARG A 98 19.59 -20.65 -18.81
CA ARG A 98 20.23 -20.97 -17.53
C ARG A 98 21.31 -22.03 -17.78
N PRO A 99 22.52 -21.89 -17.20
CA PRO A 99 23.60 -22.85 -17.41
C PRO A 99 23.11 -24.27 -17.06
N SER A 100 23.31 -25.19 -18.01
CA SER A 100 22.65 -26.49 -18.08
C SER A 100 23.20 -27.55 -17.11
N GLN A 101 24.19 -27.22 -16.27
CA GLN A 101 24.75 -28.14 -15.29
C GLN A 101 24.87 -27.50 -13.91
N ARG A 102 23.74 -27.35 -13.21
CA ARG A 102 23.80 -27.26 -11.75
C ARG A 102 24.10 -28.67 -11.23
N ILE A 103 25.16 -28.80 -10.44
CA ILE A 103 25.45 -30.04 -9.73
C ILE A 103 24.21 -30.47 -8.93
N THR A 104 23.90 -31.76 -8.92
CA THR A 104 22.70 -32.31 -8.26
C THR A 104 23.05 -33.08 -7.00
N ILE A 105 22.05 -33.39 -6.17
CA ILE A 105 22.24 -34.24 -5.00
C ILE A 105 22.73 -35.65 -5.38
N LYS A 106 22.37 -36.11 -6.59
CA LYS A 106 22.80 -37.40 -7.13
C LYS A 106 24.29 -37.40 -7.45
N ASP A 107 24.84 -36.26 -7.87
CA ASP A 107 26.27 -36.13 -8.16
C ASP A 107 27.09 -36.13 -6.87
N LEU A 108 26.63 -35.41 -5.83
CA LEU A 108 27.25 -35.48 -4.50
C LEU A 108 27.22 -36.90 -3.91
N ALA A 109 26.09 -37.60 -4.03
CA ALA A 109 25.94 -38.98 -3.57
C ALA A 109 26.90 -39.93 -4.29
N ARG A 110 27.06 -39.77 -5.61
CA ARG A 110 28.01 -40.54 -6.41
C ARG A 110 29.46 -40.29 -5.98
N GLU A 111 29.85 -39.03 -5.77
CA GLU A 111 31.21 -38.65 -5.41
C GLU A 111 31.60 -39.10 -3.99
N LEU A 112 30.64 -39.10 -3.06
CA LEU A 112 30.86 -39.57 -1.69
C LEU A 112 30.68 -41.08 -1.51
N GLY A 113 30.21 -41.81 -2.53
CA GLY A 113 29.88 -43.23 -2.41
C GLY A 113 28.73 -43.51 -1.43
N MET A 114 27.81 -42.56 -1.27
CA MET A 114 26.70 -42.63 -0.31
C MET A 114 25.35 -42.71 -1.02
N SER A 115 24.31 -43.17 -0.31
CA SER A 115 22.95 -43.08 -0.85
C SER A 115 22.48 -41.63 -0.93
N VAL A 116 21.59 -41.31 -1.90
CA VAL A 116 20.95 -39.98 -1.99
C VAL A 116 20.24 -39.61 -0.70
N ALA A 117 19.62 -40.60 -0.01
CA ALA A 117 18.95 -40.39 1.27
C ALA A 117 19.94 -39.99 2.39
N THR A 118 21.13 -40.60 2.42
CA THR A 118 22.20 -40.25 3.37
C THR A 118 22.69 -38.83 3.15
N VAL A 119 22.94 -38.44 1.89
CA VAL A 119 23.35 -37.09 1.52
C VAL A 119 22.25 -36.07 1.83
N ALA A 120 20.99 -36.38 1.55
CA ALA A 120 19.86 -35.51 1.87
C ALA A 120 19.75 -35.25 3.38
N ARG A 121 19.92 -36.28 4.22
CA ARG A 121 19.91 -36.14 5.69
C ARG A 121 20.96 -35.18 6.22
N ALA A 122 22.14 -35.12 5.59
CA ALA A 122 23.20 -34.20 6.03
C ALA A 122 22.81 -32.72 5.95
N PHE A 123 21.82 -32.35 5.11
CA PHE A 123 21.29 -30.99 5.01
C PHE A 123 20.15 -30.69 5.99
N HIS A 124 19.67 -31.68 6.74
CA HIS A 124 18.65 -31.51 7.77
C HIS A 124 19.31 -31.50 9.16
N PRO A 125 19.34 -30.37 9.89
CA PRO A 125 20.03 -30.26 11.18
C PRO A 125 19.60 -31.32 12.20
N GLU A 126 18.30 -31.61 12.26
CA GLU A 126 17.67 -32.57 13.20
C GLU A 126 17.78 -34.04 12.75
N ALA A 127 18.35 -34.31 11.57
CA ALA A 127 18.45 -35.69 11.10
C ALA A 127 19.52 -36.47 11.88
N ASP A 128 19.18 -37.70 12.28
CA ASP A 128 20.11 -38.65 12.86
C ASP A 128 21.12 -39.13 11.78
N ILE A 129 22.34 -38.61 11.88
CA ILE A 129 23.47 -38.89 10.99
C ILE A 129 24.78 -38.62 11.73
N ALA A 130 25.78 -39.48 11.53
CA ALA A 130 27.09 -39.30 12.14
C ALA A 130 27.71 -37.94 11.77
N VAL A 131 28.31 -37.27 12.76
CA VAL A 131 28.92 -35.94 12.62
C VAL A 131 29.91 -35.91 11.46
N ALA A 132 30.81 -36.89 11.40
CA ALA A 132 31.82 -36.99 10.33
C ALA A 132 31.18 -37.10 8.92
N THR A 133 30.08 -37.85 8.78
CA THR A 133 29.35 -37.97 7.52
C THR A 133 28.69 -36.66 7.11
N ARG A 134 28.07 -35.96 8.08
CA ARG A 134 27.46 -34.65 7.83
C ARG A 134 28.50 -33.64 7.36
N GLU A 135 29.63 -33.56 8.04
CA GLU A 135 30.73 -32.66 7.69
C GLU A 135 31.30 -32.94 6.30
N ALA A 136 31.49 -34.22 5.94
CA ALA A 136 31.96 -34.62 4.62
C ALA A 136 31.00 -34.16 3.51
N VAL A 137 29.69 -34.35 3.70
CA VAL A 137 28.67 -33.91 2.73
C VAL A 137 28.62 -32.39 2.61
N LEU A 138 28.57 -31.67 3.74
CA LEU A 138 28.47 -30.21 3.73
C LEU A 138 29.73 -29.55 3.16
N ARG A 139 30.91 -30.14 3.38
CA ARG A 139 32.17 -29.69 2.76
C ARG A 139 32.11 -29.84 1.24
N LEU A 140 31.80 -31.04 0.74
CA LEU A 140 31.75 -31.28 -0.70
C LEU A 140 30.68 -30.42 -1.40
N ALA A 141 29.53 -30.24 -0.75
CA ALA A 141 28.47 -29.37 -1.25
C ALA A 141 28.96 -27.92 -1.44
N ARG A 142 29.71 -27.38 -0.47
CA ARG A 142 30.32 -26.04 -0.59
C ARG A 142 31.35 -25.98 -1.73
N GLU A 143 32.24 -26.96 -1.81
CA GLU A 143 33.30 -27.01 -2.84
C GLU A 143 32.74 -27.07 -4.26
N ARG A 144 31.61 -27.76 -4.44
CA ARG A 144 30.96 -27.91 -5.75
C ARG A 144 29.89 -26.86 -6.04
N GLY A 145 29.63 -25.94 -5.10
CA GLY A 145 28.55 -24.96 -5.23
C GLY A 145 27.15 -25.58 -5.26
N TYR A 146 26.98 -26.77 -4.69
CA TYR A 146 25.67 -27.39 -4.55
C TYR A 146 24.86 -26.67 -3.48
N GLN A 147 23.62 -26.32 -3.83
CA GLN A 147 22.61 -25.88 -2.87
C GLN A 147 21.38 -26.78 -2.98
N PRO A 148 20.78 -27.22 -1.86
CA PRO A 148 19.52 -27.93 -1.86
C PRO A 148 18.44 -27.14 -2.60
N ASP A 149 17.75 -27.80 -3.52
CA ASP A 149 16.63 -27.20 -4.25
C ASP A 149 15.40 -27.14 -3.34
N ALA A 150 14.96 -25.93 -3.00
CA ALA A 150 13.80 -25.69 -2.15
C ALA A 150 12.50 -26.25 -2.76
N LEU A 151 12.35 -26.23 -4.09
CA LEU A 151 11.18 -26.77 -4.80
C LEU A 151 11.20 -28.30 -4.79
N ALA A 152 12.37 -28.91 -5.00
CA ALA A 152 12.51 -30.36 -4.87
C ALA A 152 12.22 -30.83 -3.44
N ARG A 153 12.72 -30.09 -2.44
CA ARG A 153 12.43 -30.35 -1.03
C ARG A 153 10.94 -30.20 -0.71
N SER A 154 10.26 -29.20 -1.27
CA SER A 154 8.83 -29.00 -1.03
C SER A 154 7.97 -30.09 -1.64
N MET A 155 8.37 -30.65 -2.79
CA MET A 155 7.67 -31.80 -3.39
C MET A 155 7.77 -33.07 -2.53
N ILE A 156 8.91 -33.28 -1.86
CA ILE A 156 9.11 -34.45 -0.99
C ILE A 156 8.40 -34.26 0.35
N THR A 157 8.55 -33.10 0.97
CA THR A 157 8.03 -32.82 2.32
C THR A 157 6.56 -32.40 2.33
N GLY A 158 6.01 -32.01 1.18
CA GLY A 158 4.70 -31.34 1.07
C GLY A 158 4.69 -29.91 1.61
N ARG A 159 5.85 -29.37 2.03
CA ARG A 159 5.97 -28.08 2.74
C ARG A 159 6.88 -27.13 1.96
N THR A 160 6.34 -25.99 1.55
CA THR A 160 7.09 -24.99 0.79
C THR A 160 8.00 -24.13 1.68
N GLY A 161 7.67 -24.02 2.98
CA GLY A 161 8.28 -23.05 3.87
C GLY A 161 7.98 -21.61 3.46
N ILE A 162 6.99 -21.38 2.58
CA ILE A 162 6.65 -20.05 2.09
C ILE A 162 5.57 -19.45 2.97
N VAL A 163 5.80 -18.23 3.44
CA VAL A 163 4.76 -17.35 3.97
C VAL A 163 4.51 -16.26 2.93
N GLY A 164 3.30 -16.27 2.39
CA GLY A 164 2.82 -15.23 1.49
C GLY A 164 2.55 -13.95 2.25
N VAL A 165 2.96 -12.81 1.70
CA VAL A 165 2.65 -11.50 2.25
C VAL A 165 1.97 -10.68 1.17
N LEU A 166 0.70 -10.34 1.39
CA LEU A 166 -0.11 -9.52 0.50
C LEU A 166 -0.06 -8.07 0.98
N VAL A 167 0.28 -7.14 0.10
CA VAL A 167 0.32 -5.70 0.41
C VAL A 167 -0.41 -4.92 -0.67
N ALA A 168 -1.28 -3.97 -0.33
CA ALA A 168 -1.92 -3.09 -1.33
C ALA A 168 -1.21 -1.74 -1.53
N ASP A 169 -0.50 -1.24 -0.52
CA ASP A 169 0.23 0.02 -0.63
C ASP A 169 1.53 0.00 0.17
N LEU A 170 2.61 0.42 -0.48
CA LEU A 170 3.95 0.57 0.09
C LEU A 170 4.41 2.04 0.15
N HIS A 171 3.57 3.00 -0.26
CA HIS A 171 3.89 4.42 -0.17
C HIS A 171 3.77 4.96 1.26
N ASN A 172 2.88 4.38 2.08
CA ASN A 172 2.86 4.66 3.52
C ASN A 172 4.11 4.03 4.18
N PRO A 173 5.04 4.83 4.76
CA PRO A 173 6.29 4.33 5.34
C PRO A 173 6.15 3.34 6.49
N PHE A 174 4.98 3.25 7.12
CA PHE A 174 4.69 2.23 8.13
C PHE A 174 4.84 0.80 7.57
N TYR A 175 4.37 0.53 6.35
CA TYR A 175 4.34 -0.84 5.82
C TYR A 175 5.71 -1.38 5.41
N PRO A 176 6.62 -0.62 4.76
CA PRO A 176 7.99 -1.06 4.56
C PRO A 176 8.72 -1.42 5.87
N GLN A 177 8.51 -0.64 6.94
CA GLN A 177 9.09 -0.93 8.26
C GLN A 177 8.53 -2.23 8.85
N ALA A 178 7.21 -2.39 8.85
CA ALA A 178 6.55 -3.62 9.30
C ALA A 178 7.00 -4.85 8.49
N LEU A 179 7.11 -4.70 7.16
CA LEU A 179 7.56 -5.76 6.27
C LEU A 179 9.01 -6.17 6.56
N ALA A 180 9.90 -5.22 6.82
CA ALA A 180 11.30 -5.51 7.17
C ALA A 180 11.38 -6.33 8.46
N LEU A 181 10.64 -5.94 9.50
CA LEU A 181 10.61 -6.68 10.77
C LEU A 181 9.99 -8.08 10.60
N LEU A 182 8.87 -8.17 9.88
CA LEU A 182 8.18 -9.44 9.64
C LEU A 182 9.05 -10.42 8.83
N THR A 183 9.66 -9.95 7.74
CA THR A 183 10.51 -10.79 6.87
C THR A 183 11.74 -11.30 7.61
N ALA A 184 12.41 -10.45 8.41
CA ALA A 184 13.53 -10.86 9.25
C ALA A 184 13.11 -11.92 10.28
N ALA A 185 11.96 -11.73 10.94
CA ALA A 185 11.43 -12.68 11.92
C ALA A 185 11.03 -14.03 11.30
N LEU A 186 10.41 -14.00 10.11
CA LEU A 186 10.08 -15.20 9.33
C LEU A 186 11.34 -15.96 8.89
N GLN A 187 12.34 -15.23 8.38
CA GLN A 187 13.61 -15.82 7.95
C GLN A 187 14.35 -16.48 9.12
N ALA A 188 14.41 -15.80 10.27
CA ALA A 188 14.98 -16.37 11.49
C ALA A 188 14.22 -17.61 11.98
N ALA A 189 12.94 -17.75 11.61
CA ALA A 189 12.11 -18.91 11.88
C ALA A 189 12.20 -20.02 10.81
N GLY A 190 13.03 -19.85 9.77
CA GLY A 190 13.20 -20.84 8.69
C GLY A 190 12.17 -20.76 7.57
N PHE A 191 11.35 -19.70 7.53
CA PHE A 191 10.40 -19.45 6.45
C PHE A 191 10.99 -18.50 5.40
N ASN A 192 10.56 -18.66 4.16
CA ASN A 192 10.80 -17.72 3.07
C ASN A 192 9.57 -16.85 2.87
N THR A 193 9.76 -15.55 2.66
CA THR A 193 8.66 -14.63 2.36
C THR A 193 8.45 -14.50 0.85
N MET A 194 7.20 -14.65 0.40
CA MET A 194 6.78 -14.29 -0.95
C MET A 194 5.90 -13.05 -0.87
N LEU A 195 6.43 -11.91 -1.30
CA LEU A 195 5.67 -10.66 -1.37
C LEU A 195 4.83 -10.61 -2.66
N VAL A 196 3.55 -10.33 -2.52
CA VAL A 196 2.64 -10.04 -3.63
C VAL A 196 1.98 -8.70 -3.37
N VAL A 197 2.19 -7.75 -4.29
CA VAL A 197 1.57 -6.43 -4.21
C VAL A 197 0.28 -6.46 -5.03
N ALA A 198 -0.84 -6.11 -4.40
CA ALA A 198 -2.10 -5.91 -5.12
C ALA A 198 -2.06 -4.57 -5.84
N GLU A 199 -2.35 -4.55 -7.14
CA GLU A 199 -2.36 -3.31 -7.92
C GLU A 199 -3.49 -2.38 -7.45
N PRO A 200 -3.26 -1.06 -7.36
CA PRO A 200 -4.33 -0.09 -7.13
C PRO A 200 -5.42 -0.21 -8.21
N GLY A 201 -6.65 -0.56 -7.82
CA GLY A 201 -7.76 -0.79 -8.74
C GLY A 201 -7.78 -2.15 -9.44
N GLY A 202 -6.77 -3.00 -9.21
CA GLY A 202 -6.79 -4.41 -9.57
C GLY A 202 -7.62 -5.24 -8.57
N THR A 203 -8.03 -6.45 -8.96
CA THR A 203 -8.72 -7.33 -8.02
C THR A 203 -7.70 -8.00 -7.10
N VAL A 204 -7.88 -7.81 -5.79
CA VAL A 204 -7.18 -8.55 -4.73
C VAL A 204 -7.17 -10.07 -5.00
N ASP A 205 -8.20 -10.57 -5.68
CA ASP A 205 -8.33 -11.97 -6.09
C ASP A 205 -7.22 -12.44 -7.05
N ALA A 206 -6.72 -11.57 -7.95
CA ALA A 206 -5.61 -11.91 -8.83
C ALA A 206 -4.30 -12.09 -8.06
N ALA A 207 -4.03 -11.19 -7.10
CA ALA A 207 -2.90 -11.29 -6.20
C ALA A 207 -2.96 -12.57 -5.34
N ILE A 208 -4.16 -12.92 -4.84
CA ILE A 208 -4.37 -14.17 -4.09
C ILE A 208 -4.19 -15.39 -4.97
N ARG A 209 -4.76 -15.44 -6.18
CA ARG A 209 -4.56 -16.56 -7.10
C ARG A 209 -3.09 -16.77 -7.44
N LEU A 210 -2.36 -15.67 -7.68
CA LEU A 210 -0.92 -15.73 -7.88
C LEU A 210 -0.23 -16.31 -6.64
N LEU A 211 -0.54 -15.80 -5.45
CA LEU A 211 0.05 -16.28 -4.20
C LEU A 211 -0.22 -17.78 -4.00
N LEU A 212 -1.47 -18.22 -4.13
CA LEU A 212 -1.89 -19.61 -3.95
C LEU A 212 -1.25 -20.57 -4.97
N SER A 213 -0.88 -20.09 -6.16
CA SER A 213 -0.16 -20.92 -7.15
C SER A 213 1.20 -21.41 -6.66
N TYR A 214 1.80 -20.74 -5.67
CA TYR A 214 3.06 -21.13 -5.03
C TYR A 214 2.86 -21.95 -3.75
N ARG A 215 1.62 -22.31 -3.40
CA ARG A 215 1.25 -23.12 -2.22
C ARG A 215 1.92 -22.63 -0.92
N PRO A 216 1.68 -21.37 -0.51
CA PRO A 216 2.19 -20.87 0.76
C PRO A 216 1.60 -21.68 1.92
N GLU A 217 2.36 -21.83 3.00
CA GLU A 217 1.86 -22.45 4.25
C GLU A 217 0.96 -21.48 5.02
N TYR A 218 1.18 -20.17 4.90
CA TYR A 218 0.39 -19.10 5.51
C TYR A 218 0.35 -17.89 4.60
N ALA A 219 -0.70 -17.07 4.72
CA ALA A 219 -0.77 -15.77 4.06
C ALA A 219 -1.00 -14.66 5.10
N VAL A 220 -0.10 -13.67 5.13
CA VAL A 220 -0.21 -12.48 5.95
C VAL A 220 -0.71 -11.32 5.08
N VAL A 221 -1.77 -10.65 5.50
CA VAL A 221 -2.42 -9.57 4.78
C VAL A 221 -2.08 -8.25 5.44
N LEU A 222 -1.32 -7.40 4.75
CA LEU A 222 -0.93 -6.06 5.16
C LEU A 222 -1.66 -5.04 4.30
N ALA A 223 -2.16 -3.96 4.92
CA ALA A 223 -2.65 -2.78 4.21
C ALA A 223 -3.87 -2.94 3.29
N THR A 224 -4.52 -4.10 3.22
CA THR A 224 -5.68 -4.33 2.35
C THR A 224 -6.82 -5.00 3.09
N ASP A 225 -8.03 -4.61 2.75
CA ASP A 225 -9.21 -5.40 3.06
C ASP A 225 -9.30 -6.51 2.01
N LEU A 226 -9.61 -7.73 2.45
CA LEU A 226 -9.88 -8.85 1.55
C LEU A 226 -11.37 -8.89 1.28
N THR A 227 -11.74 -9.21 0.04
CA THR A 227 -13.13 -9.56 -0.28
C THR A 227 -13.49 -10.89 0.41
N THR A 228 -14.79 -11.12 0.59
CA THR A 228 -15.29 -12.41 1.09
C THR A 228 -14.87 -13.56 0.16
N GLU A 229 -14.81 -13.32 -1.15
CA GLU A 229 -14.38 -14.30 -2.15
C GLU A 229 -12.88 -14.63 -2.02
N ALA A 230 -12.03 -13.62 -1.88
CA ALA A 230 -10.60 -13.76 -1.58
C ALA A 230 -10.37 -14.63 -0.34
N THR A 231 -11.11 -14.35 0.73
CA THR A 231 -11.04 -15.08 2.00
C THR A 231 -11.46 -16.54 1.82
N ALA A 232 -12.59 -16.78 1.13
CA ALA A 232 -13.09 -18.12 0.83
C ALA A 232 -12.11 -18.92 -0.05
N THR A 233 -11.45 -18.28 -1.01
CA THR A 233 -10.48 -18.91 -1.91
C THR A 233 -9.26 -19.42 -1.13
N CYS A 234 -8.72 -18.63 -0.20
CA CYS A 234 -7.63 -19.07 0.68
C CYS A 234 -8.07 -20.21 1.60
N SER A 235 -9.28 -20.12 2.16
CA SER A 235 -9.85 -21.18 3.01
C SER A 235 -10.01 -22.50 2.23
N ALA A 236 -10.53 -22.44 1.00
CA ALA A 236 -10.69 -23.61 0.15
C ALA A 236 -9.34 -24.24 -0.25
N ALA A 237 -8.28 -23.43 -0.35
CA ALA A 237 -6.91 -23.88 -0.57
C ALA A 237 -6.22 -24.40 0.70
N GLY A 238 -6.88 -24.32 1.87
CA GLY A 238 -6.30 -24.71 3.16
C GLY A 238 -5.17 -23.81 3.65
N VAL A 239 -5.09 -22.57 3.14
CA VAL A 239 -4.06 -21.59 3.51
C VAL A 239 -4.62 -20.65 4.60
N PRO A 240 -4.11 -20.71 5.84
CA PRO A 240 -4.57 -19.82 6.90
C PRO A 240 -4.20 -18.37 6.61
N LEU A 241 -5.18 -17.47 6.79
CA LEU A 241 -5.03 -16.03 6.64
C LEU A 241 -4.77 -15.36 7.99
N LEU A 242 -3.77 -14.48 8.03
CA LEU A 242 -3.44 -13.65 9.18
C LEU A 242 -3.44 -12.17 8.76
N PHE A 243 -4.27 -11.35 9.39
CA PHE A 243 -4.33 -9.91 9.12
C PHE A 243 -3.35 -9.14 10.00
N PHE A 244 -2.67 -8.15 9.43
CA PHE A 244 -1.70 -7.34 10.14
C PHE A 244 -2.06 -5.86 10.01
N ASN A 245 -2.26 -5.19 11.15
CA ASN A 245 -2.70 -3.80 11.22
C ASN A 245 -4.01 -3.50 10.45
N ARG A 246 -4.87 -4.51 10.31
CA ARG A 246 -6.21 -4.43 9.73
C ARG A 246 -7.16 -5.33 10.51
N VAL A 247 -8.34 -4.81 10.78
CA VAL A 247 -9.49 -5.60 11.26
C VAL A 247 -10.36 -5.90 10.04
N PRO A 248 -10.48 -7.17 9.62
CA PRO A 248 -11.36 -7.56 8.54
C PRO A 248 -12.80 -7.73 9.01
N ASP A 249 -13.74 -7.73 8.07
CA ASP A 249 -15.17 -7.95 8.36
C ASP A 249 -15.56 -9.44 8.47
N ALA A 250 -14.57 -10.34 8.56
CA ALA A 250 -14.78 -11.79 8.62
C ALA A 250 -14.73 -12.32 10.07
N PRO A 251 -15.73 -13.09 10.54
CA PRO A 251 -15.87 -13.49 11.95
C PRO A 251 -14.76 -14.44 12.43
N ASP A 252 -14.25 -15.31 11.56
CA ASP A 252 -13.18 -16.27 11.90
C ASP A 252 -11.77 -15.72 11.64
N ALA A 253 -11.67 -14.43 11.33
CA ALA A 253 -10.40 -13.83 11.01
C ALA A 253 -9.47 -13.80 12.22
N ARG A 254 -8.19 -13.98 11.90
CA ARG A 254 -7.09 -13.88 12.85
C ARG A 254 -6.28 -12.67 12.44
N GLY A 255 -6.07 -11.74 13.36
CA GLY A 255 -5.25 -10.58 13.08
C GLY A 255 -4.56 -10.02 14.30
N VAL A 256 -3.48 -9.27 14.07
CA VAL A 256 -2.81 -8.51 15.10
C VAL A 256 -2.85 -7.03 14.70
N VAL A 257 -3.37 -6.20 15.59
CA VAL A 257 -3.55 -4.77 15.37
C VAL A 257 -3.09 -3.97 16.58
N CYS A 258 -2.68 -2.72 16.36
CA CYS A 258 -2.60 -1.76 17.44
C CYS A 258 -4.03 -1.40 17.90
N ASP A 259 -4.20 -1.07 19.18
CA ASP A 259 -5.41 -0.41 19.67
C ASP A 259 -5.46 1.03 19.13
N ASN A 260 -5.99 1.16 17.92
CA ASN A 260 -6.11 2.43 17.22
C ASN A 260 -7.04 3.40 17.94
N GLN A 261 -8.16 2.89 18.45
CA GLN A 261 -9.18 3.71 19.11
C GLN A 261 -8.68 4.22 20.46
N GLY A 262 -8.13 3.34 21.31
CA GLY A 262 -7.53 3.73 22.58
C GLY A 262 -6.33 4.67 22.40
N GLY A 263 -5.46 4.39 21.42
CA GLY A 263 -4.33 5.26 21.09
C GLY A 263 -4.76 6.67 20.64
N ALA A 264 -5.75 6.76 19.75
CA ALA A 264 -6.25 8.05 19.28
C ALA A 264 -7.00 8.83 20.37
N ALA A 265 -7.73 8.16 21.26
CA ALA A 265 -8.35 8.78 22.42
C ALA A 265 -7.30 9.32 23.41
N ALA A 266 -6.24 8.56 23.69
CA ALA A 266 -5.15 9.01 24.56
C ALA A 266 -4.41 10.24 23.98
N LEU A 267 -4.22 10.27 22.66
CA LEU A 267 -3.64 11.42 21.98
C LEU A 267 -4.56 12.65 22.01
N ALA A 268 -5.88 12.45 21.85
CA ALA A 268 -6.87 13.53 22.01
C ALA A 268 -6.81 14.13 23.41
N ALA A 269 -6.78 13.28 24.45
CA ALA A 269 -6.67 13.69 25.84
C ALA A 269 -5.41 14.53 26.08
N HIS A 270 -4.26 14.09 25.54
CA HIS A 270 -2.99 14.84 25.60
C HIS A 270 -3.13 16.23 24.97
N MET A 271 -3.68 16.31 23.75
CA MET A 271 -3.82 17.60 23.05
C MET A 271 -4.79 18.54 23.78
N ILE A 272 -5.90 18.04 24.33
CA ILE A 272 -6.87 18.82 25.12
C ILE A 272 -6.21 19.33 26.42
N ALA A 273 -5.49 18.46 27.12
CA ALA A 273 -4.74 18.84 28.32
C ALA A 273 -3.66 19.88 28.02
N GLY A 274 -3.06 19.82 26.82
CA GLY A 274 -2.17 20.82 26.25
C GLY A 274 -2.87 22.08 25.73
N GLY A 275 -4.18 22.26 26.00
CA GLY A 275 -4.93 23.47 25.71
C GLY A 275 -5.60 23.54 24.34
N MET A 276 -5.69 22.44 23.58
CA MET A 276 -6.47 22.39 22.34
C MET A 276 -7.97 22.63 22.63
N ARG A 277 -8.61 23.54 21.88
CA ARG A 277 -10.04 23.89 22.02
C ARG A 277 -10.83 23.76 20.74
N ARG A 278 -10.17 23.84 19.58
CA ARG A 278 -10.78 23.71 18.26
C ARG A 278 -10.09 22.55 17.53
N PRO A 279 -10.49 21.30 17.79
CA PRO A 279 -9.86 20.14 17.18
C PRO A 279 -10.19 20.04 15.69
N GLY A 280 -9.19 19.65 14.90
CA GLY A 280 -9.34 19.21 13.52
C GLY A 280 -8.83 17.78 13.35
N PHE A 281 -9.49 17.03 12.47
CA PHE A 281 -9.09 15.67 12.10
C PHE A 281 -8.82 15.58 10.60
N ILE A 282 -7.65 15.08 10.22
CA ILE A 282 -7.30 14.76 8.83
C ILE A 282 -7.38 13.25 8.65
N GLY A 283 -8.42 12.79 7.95
CA GLY A 283 -8.72 11.38 7.79
C GLY A 283 -7.90 10.69 6.69
N GLY A 284 -7.50 9.44 6.93
CA GLY A 284 -6.88 8.57 5.92
C GLY A 284 -7.87 8.01 4.89
N LEU A 285 -7.63 6.80 4.37
CA LEU A 285 -8.53 6.15 3.42
C LEU A 285 -9.83 5.73 4.11
N GLU A 286 -10.95 6.31 3.67
CA GLU A 286 -12.31 5.93 4.11
C GLU A 286 -12.57 4.44 3.84
N GLY A 287 -13.33 3.81 4.73
CA GLY A 287 -13.64 2.38 4.62
C GLY A 287 -12.58 1.45 5.20
N THR A 288 -11.41 1.95 5.60
CA THR A 288 -10.40 1.12 6.28
C THR A 288 -10.61 1.11 7.80
N SER A 289 -10.36 -0.03 8.44
CA SER A 289 -10.49 -0.18 9.90
C SER A 289 -9.59 0.78 10.68
N THR A 290 -8.35 1.03 10.23
CA THR A 290 -7.46 1.98 10.93
C THR A 290 -7.98 3.40 10.86
N HIS A 291 -8.52 3.84 9.71
CA HIS A 291 -9.15 5.16 9.61
C HIS A 291 -10.31 5.26 10.60
N ARG A 292 -11.25 4.29 10.56
CA ARG A 292 -12.45 4.30 11.41
C ARG A 292 -12.08 4.35 12.89
N GLU A 293 -11.26 3.42 13.35
CA GLU A 293 -10.92 3.32 14.77
C GLU A 293 -10.15 4.55 15.29
N ARG A 294 -9.20 5.08 14.51
CA ARG A 294 -8.46 6.31 14.89
C ARG A 294 -9.39 7.52 14.92
N ARG A 295 -10.26 7.65 13.92
CA ARG A 295 -11.27 8.72 13.86
C ARG A 295 -12.21 8.65 15.07
N ASP A 296 -12.78 7.49 15.34
CA ASP A 296 -13.77 7.30 16.40
C ASP A 296 -13.15 7.51 17.78
N GLY A 297 -11.91 7.08 17.99
CA GLY A 297 -11.17 7.35 19.23
C GLY A 297 -10.93 8.84 19.47
N PHE A 298 -10.42 9.55 18.47
CA PHE A 298 -10.14 10.98 18.59
C PHE A 298 -11.42 11.82 18.72
N ILE A 299 -12.38 11.63 17.81
CA ILE A 299 -13.62 12.42 17.77
C ILE A 299 -14.51 12.07 18.96
N GLY A 300 -14.61 10.79 19.33
CA GLY A 300 -15.38 10.36 20.50
C GLY A 300 -14.86 11.02 21.78
N HIS A 301 -13.53 11.07 21.96
CA HIS A 301 -12.95 11.72 23.14
C HIS A 301 -13.17 13.24 23.12
N CYS A 302 -13.01 13.90 21.98
CA CYS A 302 -13.26 15.35 21.86
C CYS A 302 -14.73 15.71 22.13
N THR A 303 -15.67 14.94 21.58
CA THR A 303 -17.11 15.21 21.75
C THR A 303 -17.59 14.93 23.16
N ALA A 304 -17.06 13.90 23.83
CA ALA A 304 -17.29 13.67 25.26
C ALA A 304 -16.82 14.85 26.13
N GLY A 305 -15.75 15.55 25.71
CA GLY A 305 -15.28 16.80 26.31
C GLY A 305 -16.03 18.07 25.89
N GLY A 306 -17.12 17.95 25.11
CA GLY A 306 -17.92 19.07 24.63
C GLY A 306 -17.32 19.85 23.44
N LEU A 307 -16.29 19.31 22.78
CA LEU A 307 -15.66 19.94 21.63
C LEU A 307 -16.24 19.43 20.31
N THR A 308 -16.43 20.32 19.35
CA THR A 308 -16.80 19.95 17.97
C THR A 308 -15.55 19.83 17.12
N VAL A 309 -15.35 18.66 16.49
CA VAL A 309 -14.21 18.39 15.60
C VAL A 309 -14.55 18.79 14.17
N ARG A 310 -13.64 19.49 13.49
CA ARG A 310 -13.75 19.71 12.05
C ARG A 310 -12.93 18.68 11.28
N GLU A 311 -13.60 17.92 10.42
CA GLU A 311 -13.00 16.82 9.69
C GLU A 311 -12.71 17.20 8.24
N GLU A 312 -11.58 16.75 7.71
CA GLU A 312 -11.27 16.83 6.30
C GLU A 312 -10.70 15.49 5.82
N PRO A 313 -11.16 14.96 4.67
CA PRO A 313 -10.55 13.79 4.06
C PRO A 313 -9.15 14.15 3.55
N GLY A 314 -8.13 13.51 4.11
CA GLY A 314 -6.75 13.57 3.62
C GLY A 314 -6.41 12.47 2.61
N GLY A 315 -7.33 11.53 2.34
CA GLY A 315 -7.14 10.51 1.31
C GLY A 315 -6.23 9.35 1.74
N ALA A 316 -5.60 8.68 0.79
CA ALA A 316 -4.98 7.36 0.95
C ALA A 316 -3.66 7.31 1.75
N PHE A 317 -3.60 7.93 2.95
CA PHE A 317 -2.41 7.95 3.80
C PHE A 317 -1.15 8.49 3.09
N THR A 318 -1.30 9.59 2.35
CA THR A 318 -0.21 10.21 1.60
C THR A 318 0.21 11.57 2.17
N TYR A 319 1.46 11.94 1.95
CA TYR A 319 1.99 13.26 2.32
C TYR A 319 1.20 14.40 1.65
N ALA A 320 1.00 14.30 0.32
CA ALA A 320 0.25 15.30 -0.45
C ALA A 320 -1.21 15.43 0.02
N GLY A 321 -1.84 14.31 0.38
CA GLY A 321 -3.19 14.31 0.94
C GLY A 321 -3.29 15.03 2.28
N GLY A 322 -2.26 14.90 3.13
CA GLY A 322 -2.11 15.69 4.35
C GLY A 322 -1.98 17.20 4.08
N GLN A 323 -1.18 17.58 3.09
CA GLN A 323 -1.03 18.99 2.68
C GLN A 323 -2.36 19.59 2.22
N ASP A 324 -3.08 18.90 1.33
CA ASP A 324 -4.33 19.39 0.77
C ASP A 324 -5.43 19.55 1.84
N ALA A 325 -5.54 18.58 2.75
CA ALA A 325 -6.48 18.67 3.87
C ALA A 325 -6.09 19.81 4.83
N ALA A 326 -4.81 19.99 5.13
CA ALA A 326 -4.34 21.09 5.96
C ALA A 326 -4.63 22.45 5.30
N ARG A 327 -4.46 22.61 3.98
CA ARG A 327 -4.82 23.85 3.27
C ARG A 327 -6.30 24.19 3.41
N ARG A 328 -7.18 23.19 3.39
CA ARG A 328 -8.62 23.42 3.59
C ARG A 328 -8.93 23.75 5.04
N LEU A 329 -8.28 23.07 5.99
CA LEU A 329 -8.49 23.34 7.41
C LEU A 329 -7.94 24.72 7.85
N LEU A 330 -6.76 25.11 7.42
CA LEU A 330 -6.07 26.26 8.01
C LEU A 330 -6.53 27.61 7.44
N ARG A 331 -7.51 27.60 6.53
CA ARG A 331 -8.14 28.81 5.99
C ARG A 331 -9.12 29.44 6.98
N GLY A 332 -9.07 30.76 7.06
CA GLY A 332 -10.03 31.57 7.81
C GLY A 332 -9.68 31.75 9.30
N PRO A 333 -10.42 32.63 9.99
CA PRO A 333 -10.18 32.96 11.40
C PRO A 333 -10.54 31.81 12.36
N ASP A 334 -11.52 30.97 11.99
CA ASP A 334 -12.03 29.87 12.83
C ASP A 334 -11.27 28.54 12.63
N ARG A 335 -9.98 28.63 12.32
CA ARG A 335 -9.13 27.45 12.11
C ARG A 335 -8.92 26.65 13.41
N PRO A 336 -8.70 25.33 13.31
CA PRO A 336 -8.28 24.48 14.41
C PRO A 336 -7.02 25.01 15.09
N ASP A 337 -6.93 24.78 16.39
CA ASP A 337 -5.72 25.00 17.19
C ASP A 337 -4.98 23.69 17.51
N GLY A 338 -5.56 22.56 17.10
CA GLY A 338 -4.92 21.25 17.10
C GLY A 338 -5.40 20.38 15.94
N LEU A 339 -4.47 19.69 15.27
CA LEU A 339 -4.74 18.72 14.21
C LEU A 339 -4.26 17.33 14.60
N PHE A 340 -5.16 16.35 14.59
CA PHE A 340 -4.79 14.94 14.56
C PHE A 340 -4.91 14.42 13.13
N CYS A 341 -3.83 13.85 12.61
CA CYS A 341 -3.81 13.22 11.31
C CYS A 341 -3.82 11.70 11.48
N ALA A 342 -4.63 11.01 10.68
CA ALA A 342 -4.81 9.57 10.80
C ALA A 342 -3.53 8.74 10.60
N GLY A 343 -2.44 9.32 10.09
CA GLY A 343 -1.12 8.70 10.03
C GLY A 343 -0.01 9.76 9.96
N ASP A 344 1.20 9.39 10.37
CA ASP A 344 2.34 10.31 10.48
C ASP A 344 2.71 10.96 9.14
N ILE A 345 2.75 10.20 8.04
CA ILE A 345 3.11 10.76 6.74
C ILE A 345 2.17 11.90 6.30
N MET A 346 0.90 11.82 6.71
CA MET A 346 -0.08 12.89 6.50
C MET A 346 0.17 14.07 7.46
N ALA A 347 0.50 13.78 8.71
CA ALA A 347 0.86 14.79 9.71
C ALA A 347 2.08 15.60 9.28
N LEU A 348 3.08 14.97 8.66
CA LEU A 348 4.24 15.66 8.09
C LEU A 348 3.83 16.61 6.96
N GLY A 349 2.92 16.18 6.07
CA GLY A 349 2.35 17.06 5.05
C GLY A 349 1.61 18.25 5.68
N ALA A 350 0.79 18.01 6.69
CA ALA A 350 0.09 19.06 7.41
C ALA A 350 1.03 20.03 8.14
N LEU A 351 2.10 19.50 8.74
CA LEU A 351 3.14 20.26 9.45
C LEU A 351 3.88 21.21 8.52
N ASP A 352 4.32 20.71 7.36
CA ASP A 352 5.04 21.52 6.38
C ASP A 352 4.13 22.58 5.77
N THR A 353 2.88 22.24 5.45
CA THR A 353 1.89 23.23 5.00
C THR A 353 1.64 24.30 6.06
N ALA A 354 1.45 23.93 7.33
CA ALA A 354 1.24 24.89 8.41
C ALA A 354 2.42 25.86 8.57
N ARG A 355 3.65 25.34 8.57
CA ARG A 355 4.87 26.14 8.74
C ARG A 355 5.18 27.02 7.53
N HIS A 356 5.14 26.45 6.33
CA HIS A 356 5.68 27.10 5.13
C HIS A 356 4.65 27.88 4.33
N GLU A 357 3.38 27.45 4.30
CA GLU A 357 2.32 28.15 3.55
C GLU A 357 1.52 29.12 4.42
N PHE A 358 1.33 28.79 5.71
CA PHE A 358 0.54 29.60 6.64
C PHE A 358 1.39 30.33 7.70
N GLY A 359 2.71 30.09 7.74
CA GLY A 359 3.62 30.75 8.68
C GLY A 359 3.35 30.44 10.15
N LEU A 360 2.74 29.30 10.46
CA LEU A 360 2.34 28.94 11.82
C LEU A 360 3.49 28.35 12.62
N ARG A 361 3.59 28.76 13.88
CA ARG A 361 4.47 28.11 14.86
C ARG A 361 3.77 26.89 15.42
N VAL A 362 4.50 25.79 15.47
CA VAL A 362 4.04 24.51 15.99
C VAL A 362 4.98 24.15 17.15
N PRO A 363 4.47 24.03 18.39
CA PRO A 363 3.07 23.82 18.76
C PRO A 363 2.30 25.09 19.21
N GLU A 364 2.89 26.28 19.17
CA GLU A 364 2.34 27.48 19.81
C GLU A 364 1.01 27.92 19.19
N ASP A 365 0.98 28.10 17.87
CA ASP A 365 -0.21 28.55 17.14
C ASP A 365 -1.12 27.39 16.73
N LEU A 366 -0.53 26.20 16.53
CA LEU A 366 -1.21 24.98 16.13
C LEU A 366 -0.45 23.76 16.63
N ALA A 367 -1.12 22.89 17.41
CA ALA A 367 -0.58 21.57 17.75
C ALA A 367 -0.86 20.58 16.61
N ILE A 368 0.08 19.71 16.28
CA ILE A 368 -0.11 18.68 15.25
C ILE A 368 0.37 17.34 15.78
N ALA A 369 -0.41 16.29 15.55
CA ALA A 369 -0.01 14.94 15.90
C ALA A 369 -0.40 13.92 14.83
N GLY A 370 0.36 12.83 14.77
CA GLY A 370 0.14 11.71 13.87
C GLY A 370 -0.17 10.40 14.59
N PHE A 371 -0.03 9.32 13.83
CA PHE A 371 -0.13 7.93 14.30
C PHE A 371 0.83 7.09 13.45
N ASP A 372 1.51 6.12 14.06
CA ASP A 372 2.38 5.05 13.50
C ASP A 372 3.79 5.06 14.11
N ASP A 373 4.32 6.23 14.47
CA ASP A 373 5.71 6.51 14.81
C ASP A 373 6.72 6.05 13.75
N ILE A 374 6.46 6.45 12.49
CA ILE A 374 7.40 6.21 11.39
C ILE A 374 8.75 6.89 11.68
N PRO A 375 9.88 6.41 11.13
CA PRO A 375 11.20 6.97 11.43
C PRO A 375 11.29 8.49 11.22
N MET A 376 10.60 9.01 10.20
CA MET A 376 10.55 10.43 9.88
C MET A 376 9.90 11.28 10.98
N ALA A 377 9.01 10.72 11.80
CA ALA A 377 8.35 11.44 12.88
C ALA A 377 9.35 11.93 13.94
N ALA A 378 10.38 11.11 14.24
CA ALA A 378 11.40 11.41 15.23
C ALA A 378 12.55 12.29 14.71
N TRP A 379 12.57 12.64 13.43
CA TRP A 379 13.62 13.50 12.89
C TRP A 379 13.56 14.89 13.51
N PRO A 380 14.69 15.53 13.88
CA PRO A 380 14.68 16.83 14.55
C PRO A 380 13.91 17.94 13.80
N ALA A 381 13.83 17.85 12.47
CA ALA A 381 13.07 18.81 11.66
C ALA A 381 11.55 18.69 11.84
N HIS A 382 11.06 17.49 12.15
CA HIS A 382 9.64 17.22 12.35
C HIS A 382 9.28 17.20 13.82
N ASP A 383 10.03 16.44 14.62
CA ASP A 383 9.83 16.23 16.06
C ASP A 383 8.35 15.98 16.40
N LEU A 384 7.72 15.10 15.62
CA LEU A 384 6.29 14.90 15.56
C LEU A 384 5.81 14.05 16.74
N SER A 385 4.89 14.58 17.53
CA SER A 385 4.13 13.82 18.51
C SER A 385 3.17 12.86 17.82
N THR A 386 3.14 11.61 18.27
CA THR A 386 2.40 10.54 17.58
C THR A 386 2.09 9.38 18.52
N VAL A 387 1.30 8.42 18.06
CA VAL A 387 1.12 7.13 18.72
C VAL A 387 1.98 6.08 18.02
N ARG A 388 2.95 5.53 18.75
CA ARG A 388 3.76 4.40 18.31
C ARG A 388 2.95 3.11 18.35
N GLN A 389 2.87 2.45 17.21
CA GLN A 389 2.38 1.08 17.17
C GLN A 389 3.47 0.12 17.69
N PRO A 390 3.10 -0.91 18.48
CA PRO A 390 4.07 -1.85 19.06
C PRO A 390 4.50 -2.90 18.02
N LEU A 391 5.16 -2.46 16.94
CA LEU A 391 5.45 -3.27 15.75
C LEU A 391 6.18 -4.59 16.06
N GLU A 392 7.19 -4.56 16.93
CA GLU A 392 7.95 -5.75 17.32
C GLU A 392 7.04 -6.78 17.99
N ALA A 393 6.17 -6.33 18.91
CA ALA A 393 5.21 -7.20 19.57
C ALA A 393 4.14 -7.72 18.58
N MET A 394 3.70 -6.88 17.64
CA MET A 394 2.76 -7.30 16.60
C MET A 394 3.35 -8.39 15.70
N VAL A 395 4.63 -8.26 15.33
CA VAL A 395 5.36 -9.27 14.55
C VAL A 395 5.56 -10.54 15.36
N GLU A 396 5.92 -10.44 16.65
CA GLU A 396 6.06 -11.59 17.55
C GLU A 396 4.76 -12.42 17.61
N LYS A 397 3.61 -11.77 17.82
CA LYS A 397 2.31 -12.46 17.86
C LYS A 397 1.92 -13.06 16.51
N THR A 398 2.22 -12.36 15.42
CA THR A 398 2.02 -12.90 14.06
C THR A 398 2.85 -14.17 13.83
N LEU A 399 4.12 -14.15 14.24
CA LEU A 399 5.01 -15.29 14.10
C LEU A 399 4.59 -16.48 14.98
N ALA A 400 4.08 -16.21 16.17
CA ALA A 400 3.54 -17.24 17.07
C ALA A 400 2.43 -18.05 16.39
N TRP A 401 1.55 -17.38 15.63
CA TRP A 401 0.53 -18.05 14.81
C TRP A 401 1.10 -18.84 13.64
N VAL A 402 2.05 -18.28 12.90
CA VAL A 402 2.75 -18.98 11.80
C VAL A 402 3.45 -20.25 12.31
N ARG A 403 3.91 -20.26 13.56
CA ARG A 403 4.54 -21.44 14.19
C ARG A 403 3.53 -22.45 14.78
N GLY A 404 2.23 -22.21 14.65
CA GLY A 404 1.20 -23.05 15.26
C GLY A 404 1.18 -23.00 16.79
N ARG A 405 1.72 -21.94 17.40
CA ARG A 405 1.78 -21.72 18.86
C ARG A 405 1.10 -20.39 19.22
N PRO A 406 -0.22 -20.26 19.03
CA PRO A 406 -0.95 -19.06 19.43
C PRO A 406 -0.70 -18.70 20.90
N ALA A 407 -0.64 -17.41 21.21
CA ALA A 407 -0.57 -16.93 22.59
C ALA A 407 -1.83 -17.35 23.38
N ALA A 408 -1.73 -17.46 24.71
CA ALA A 408 -2.89 -17.68 25.57
C ALA A 408 -3.94 -16.57 25.36
N GLY A 409 -5.19 -16.95 25.12
CA GLY A 409 -6.28 -16.03 24.73
C GLY A 409 -6.46 -15.82 23.22
N ALA A 410 -5.54 -16.33 22.39
CA ALA A 410 -5.67 -16.36 20.93
C ALA A 410 -6.32 -17.68 20.45
N GLU A 411 -7.51 -17.98 20.98
CA GLU A 411 -8.35 -19.08 20.49
C GLU A 411 -8.77 -18.81 19.03
N ALA A 412 -9.32 -19.83 18.35
CA ALA A 412 -9.74 -19.68 16.96
C ALA A 412 -10.72 -18.50 16.81
N GLY A 413 -10.37 -17.50 15.97
CA GLY A 413 -11.22 -16.34 15.68
C GLY A 413 -10.96 -15.09 16.52
N CYS A 414 -9.71 -14.80 16.91
CA CYS A 414 -9.38 -13.60 17.69
C CYS A 414 -8.55 -12.57 16.91
N ILE A 415 -9.00 -11.31 16.94
CA ILE A 415 -8.17 -10.13 16.62
C ILE A 415 -7.45 -9.70 17.89
N LEU A 416 -6.12 -9.87 17.93
CA LEU A 416 -5.27 -9.43 19.02
C LEU A 416 -5.03 -7.93 18.91
N ARG A 417 -5.52 -7.16 19.90
CA ARG A 417 -5.31 -5.71 20.02
C ARG A 417 -4.19 -5.45 21.02
N LEU A 418 -3.12 -4.81 20.57
CA LEU A 418 -1.97 -4.46 21.42
C LEU A 418 -1.98 -2.95 21.70
N PRO A 419 -1.70 -2.53 22.96
CA PRO A 419 -1.71 -1.12 23.30
C PRO A 419 -0.58 -0.38 22.56
N GLY A 420 -0.91 0.77 21.97
CA GLY A 420 0.07 1.72 21.44
C GLY A 420 0.71 2.55 22.56
N GLN A 421 1.77 3.27 22.23
CA GLN A 421 2.45 4.18 23.14
C GLN A 421 2.36 5.62 22.63
N LEU A 422 1.90 6.55 23.45
CA LEU A 422 2.00 7.97 23.13
C LEU A 422 3.46 8.42 23.15
N MET A 423 3.92 8.98 22.04
CA MET A 423 5.23 9.57 21.88
C MET A 423 5.08 11.09 21.90
N GLU A 424 5.33 11.69 23.05
CA GLU A 424 5.28 13.15 23.23
C GLU A 424 6.58 13.77 22.70
N ARG A 425 6.44 14.70 21.75
CA ARG A 425 7.54 15.43 21.09
C ARG A 425 7.16 16.91 20.88
N GLY A 426 7.94 17.65 20.11
CA GLY A 426 7.82 19.10 19.93
C GLY A 426 6.58 19.59 19.20
N THR A 427 5.80 18.76 18.50
CA THR A 427 4.61 19.25 17.77
C THR A 427 3.32 19.32 18.58
N THR A 428 3.32 18.87 19.83
CA THR A 428 2.23 19.11 20.78
C THR A 428 2.74 19.86 22.00
N ARG A 429 1.86 20.59 22.68
CA ARG A 429 2.25 21.33 23.89
C ARG A 429 2.52 20.32 25.02
N PRO A 430 3.56 20.52 25.84
CA PRO A 430 3.85 19.63 26.96
C PRO A 430 2.73 19.72 28.00
N VAL A 431 2.35 18.57 28.54
CA VAL A 431 1.34 18.46 29.60
C VAL A 431 2.06 18.07 30.90
N PRO A 432 1.75 18.67 32.05
CA PRO A 432 2.24 18.17 33.33
C PRO A 432 1.82 16.71 33.47
N SER A 433 2.78 15.80 33.69
CA SER A 433 2.57 14.35 33.66
C SER A 433 1.35 13.94 34.50
N LEU A 434 0.25 13.55 33.83
CA LEU A 434 -0.81 12.77 34.45
C LEU A 434 -0.51 11.30 34.19
N PRO A 435 -0.58 10.41 35.19
CA PRO A 435 -0.26 9.00 34.99
C PRO A 435 -1.19 8.38 33.92
N PHE A 436 -0.59 7.78 32.88
CA PHE A 436 -1.26 7.17 31.72
C PHE A 436 -2.43 6.22 32.06
N LYS A 437 -2.48 5.66 33.27
CA LYS A 437 -3.58 4.81 33.75
C LYS A 437 -4.91 5.55 33.98
N GLU A 438 -4.91 6.88 34.10
CA GLU A 438 -6.13 7.67 34.30
C GLU A 438 -6.73 8.19 32.98
N ILE A 439 -5.96 8.19 31.89
CA ILE A 439 -6.39 8.73 30.58
C ILE A 439 -7.29 7.75 29.81
N CYS A 440 -7.22 6.45 30.14
CA CYS A 440 -7.95 5.39 29.43
C CYS A 440 -9.28 4.96 30.10
N ARG A 441 -9.88 5.77 30.98
CA ARG A 441 -11.16 5.45 31.64
C ARG A 441 -12.33 6.20 31.05
#